data_AF-A0A101HSA4-F1
#
_entry.id   AF-A0A101HSA4-F1
#
_cell.length_a   1.000
_cell.length_b   1.000
_cell.length_c   1.000
_cell.angle_alpha   90.00
_cell.angle_beta   90.00
_cell.angle_gamma   90.00
#
_symmetry.space_group_name_H-M   'P 1'
#
loop_
_entity.id
_entity.type
_entity.pdbx_description
1 polymer ?
#
loop_
_entity_poly.entity_id
_entity_poly.type
_entity_poly.pdbx_seq_one_letter_code
_entity_poly.pdbx_strand_id
1 'polypeptide(L)'
;MLYFDYSIINLRGDVVMNCRKKDYCSDYRVNILNDGTIISIEITCCSRHVGEIRFKDGESKKCPYCGTLHSLIIQHNHFHIRPAKPVFNKVDAGCSHDQDTLEEKAL
;
A
#
# COMPACT_ATOMS: atom_id res chain seq x y z
N MET A 1 15.31 -25.59 17.89
CA MET A 1 14.97 -24.15 17.71
C MET A 1 15.00 -23.92 16.21
N LEU A 2 13.84 -23.96 15.54
CA LEU A 2 13.77 -23.87 14.08
C LEU A 2 13.93 -22.40 13.70
N TYR A 3 15.13 -22.03 13.24
CA TYR A 3 15.35 -20.79 12.51
C TYR A 3 14.66 -20.97 11.16
N PHE A 4 13.46 -20.40 11.02
CA PHE A 4 12.90 -20.18 9.70
C PHE A 4 13.62 -18.98 9.13
N ASP A 5 14.56 -19.22 8.22
CA ASP A 5 15.09 -18.12 7.39
C ASP A 5 13.91 -17.60 6.54
N TYR A 6 13.69 -16.29 6.57
CA TYR A 6 12.66 -15.63 5.79
C TYR A 6 13.32 -14.60 4.89
N SER A 7 12.96 -14.60 3.61
CA SER A 7 13.34 -13.53 2.70
C SER A 7 12.34 -12.38 2.81
N ILE A 8 12.85 -11.15 2.82
CA ILE A 8 12.06 -9.94 3.07
C ILE A 8 12.07 -9.05 1.82
N ILE A 9 10.89 -8.69 1.32
CA ILE A 9 10.73 -7.66 0.28
C ILE A 9 10.00 -6.46 0.89
N ASN A 10 10.60 -5.28 0.79
CA ASN A 10 9.98 -4.03 1.22
C ASN A 10 9.33 -3.35 0.00
N LEU A 11 8.03 -3.11 0.06
CA LEU A 11 7.26 -2.42 -0.95
C LEU A 11 6.87 -1.04 -0.43
N ARG A 12 7.44 -0.01 -1.05
CA ARG A 12 7.03 1.37 -0.81
C ARG A 12 5.91 1.73 -1.79
N GLY A 13 4.79 2.21 -1.26
CA GLY A 13 3.73 2.73 -2.10
C GLY A 13 4.11 4.13 -2.59
N ASP A 14 4.61 4.24 -3.83
CA ASP A 14 4.75 5.52 -4.52
C ASP A 14 3.36 5.98 -4.98
N VAL A 15 2.65 6.66 -4.09
CA VAL A 15 1.40 7.34 -4.47
C VAL A 15 1.78 8.68 -5.11
N VAL A 16 1.84 8.73 -6.45
CA VAL A 16 1.74 10.00 -7.18
C VAL A 16 0.29 10.48 -7.09
N MET A 17 -0.10 10.97 -5.91
CA MET A 17 -1.23 11.86 -5.72
C MET A 17 -0.78 12.92 -4.74
N ASN A 18 -0.81 14.19 -5.17
CA ASN A 18 -0.47 15.40 -4.43
C ASN A 18 -0.71 15.29 -2.91
N CYS A 19 0.31 14.84 -2.17
CA CYS A 19 0.35 14.86 -0.72
C CYS A 19 0.85 16.23 -0.28
N ARG A 20 -0.06 17.14 0.05
CA ARG A 20 0.26 18.35 0.81
C ARG A 20 -0.36 18.27 2.20
N LYS A 21 0.54 18.20 3.20
CA LYS A 21 0.40 18.22 4.68
C LYS A 21 0.29 16.84 5.36
N LYS A 22 1.44 16.44 5.94
CA LYS A 22 1.73 15.24 6.78
C LYS A 22 1.67 13.92 6.00
N ASP A 23 2.80 13.59 5.39
CA ASP A 23 3.05 12.35 4.66
C ASP A 23 2.94 11.13 5.57
N TYR A 24 1.74 10.59 5.68
CA TYR A 24 1.53 9.24 6.20
C TYR A 24 2.02 8.24 5.15
N CYS A 25 3.33 8.00 5.13
CA CYS A 25 3.94 6.98 4.29
C CYS A 25 3.50 5.61 4.81
N SER A 26 2.91 4.80 3.94
CA SER A 26 2.65 3.40 4.21
C SER A 26 3.79 2.57 3.65
N ASP A 27 4.33 1.70 4.49
CA ASP A 27 5.36 0.72 4.14
C ASP A 27 4.78 -0.67 4.33
N TYR A 28 5.11 -1.57 3.41
CA TYR A 28 4.66 -2.95 3.41
C TYR A 28 5.85 -3.88 3.33
N ARG A 29 5.90 -4.85 4.22
CA ARG A 29 6.94 -5.87 4.24
C ARG A 29 6.33 -7.21 3.93
N VAL A 30 6.78 -7.85 2.86
CA VAL A 30 6.33 -9.18 2.46
C VAL A 30 7.22 -10.21 3.13
N ASN A 31 6.60 -11.12 3.88
CA ASN A 31 7.28 -12.24 4.52
C ASN A 31 7.15 -13.47 3.61
N ILE A 32 8.30 -14.04 3.23
CA ILE A 32 8.40 -15.15 2.28
C ILE A 32 9.17 -16.30 2.92
N LEU A 33 8.65 -17.52 2.78
CA LEU A 33 9.39 -18.75 3.12
C LEU A 33 10.58 -18.95 2.18
N ASN A 34 11.52 -19.80 2.60
CA ASN A 34 12.68 -20.18 1.79
C ASN A 34 12.32 -20.83 0.44
N ASP A 35 11.12 -21.40 0.31
CA ASP A 35 10.62 -21.98 -0.94
C ASP A 35 10.00 -20.93 -1.90
N GLY A 36 10.01 -19.65 -1.52
CA GLY A 36 9.40 -18.56 -2.29
C GLY A 36 7.91 -18.35 -2.01
N THR A 37 7.30 -19.12 -1.11
CA THR A 37 5.89 -18.97 -0.74
C THR A 37 5.69 -17.72 0.11
N ILE A 38 4.83 -16.81 -0.35
CA ILE A 38 4.43 -15.62 0.42
C ILE A 38 3.46 -16.06 1.53
N ILE A 39 3.79 -15.72 2.78
CA ILE A 39 3.01 -16.12 3.97
C ILE A 39 2.09 -14.98 4.38
N SER A 40 2.64 -13.77 4.39
CA SER A 40 1.98 -12.60 4.96
C SER A 40 2.63 -11.30 4.55
N ILE A 41 1.90 -10.22 4.79
CA ILE A 41 2.35 -8.86 4.54
C ILE A 41 2.16 -8.07 5.84
N GLU A 42 3.25 -7.52 6.34
CA GLU A 42 3.25 -6.61 7.48
C GLU A 42 3.02 -5.18 7.00
N ILE A 43 2.17 -4.45 7.74
CA ILE A 43 1.76 -3.10 7.39
C ILE A 43 2.31 -2.14 8.44
N THR A 44 3.09 -1.17 7.97
CA THR A 44 3.44 0.02 8.73
C THR A 44 2.71 1.22 8.14
N CYS A 45 1.88 1.88 8.93
CA CYS A 45 1.16 3.07 8.52
C CYS A 45 1.28 4.14 9.60
N CYS A 46 1.37 5.40 9.20
CA CYS A 46 1.58 6.51 10.13
C CYS A 46 2.83 6.37 10.99
N SER A 47 3.91 5.84 10.40
CA SER A 47 5.17 5.55 11.09
C SER A 47 5.01 4.59 12.27
N ARG A 48 3.96 3.76 12.28
CA ARG A 48 3.66 2.78 13.32
C ARG A 48 3.29 1.44 12.70
N HIS A 49 3.71 0.37 13.37
CA HIS A 49 3.33 -0.98 12.99
C HIS A 49 1.83 -1.19 13.27
N VAL A 50 1.04 -1.45 12.22
CA VAL A 50 -0.41 -1.68 12.29
C VAL A 50 -0.72 -3.16 12.53
N GLY A 51 0.18 -4.04 12.07
CA GLY A 51 0.04 -5.48 12.16
C GLY A 51 0.20 -6.15 10.80
N GLU A 52 -0.14 -7.42 10.79
CA GLU A 52 0.06 -8.31 9.66
C GLU A 52 -1.29 -8.72 9.04
N ILE A 53 -1.29 -8.87 7.71
CA ILE A 53 -2.33 -9.55 6.93
C ILE A 53 -1.78 -10.87 6.39
N ARG A 54 -2.57 -11.92 6.45
CA ARG A 54 -2.21 -13.20 5.83
C ARG A 54 -2.25 -13.05 4.32
N PHE A 55 -1.37 -13.76 3.60
CA PHE A 55 -1.39 -13.77 2.15
C PHE A 55 -2.57 -14.62 1.64
N LYS A 56 -3.76 -14.02 1.69
CA LYS A 56 -5.02 -14.61 1.27
C LYS A 56 -5.87 -13.52 0.62
N ASP A 57 -6.58 -13.89 -0.44
CA ASP A 57 -7.38 -12.93 -1.19
C ASP A 57 -8.50 -12.33 -0.31
N GLY A 58 -8.68 -11.01 -0.42
CA GLY A 58 -9.68 -10.25 0.33
C GLY A 58 -9.31 -9.92 1.78
N GLU A 59 -8.13 -10.32 2.26
CA GLU A 59 -7.67 -9.93 3.60
C GLU A 59 -7.45 -8.42 3.67
N SER A 60 -7.81 -7.83 4.81
CA SER A 60 -7.65 -6.39 5.01
C SER A 60 -7.37 -6.03 6.47
N LYS A 61 -6.69 -4.90 6.65
CA LYS A 61 -6.35 -4.35 7.96
C LYS A 61 -6.63 -2.86 7.98
N LYS A 62 -7.41 -2.42 8.97
CA LYS A 62 -7.64 -0.99 9.19
C LYS A 62 -6.56 -0.43 10.11
N CYS A 63 -5.94 0.67 9.69
CA CYS A 63 -5.07 1.45 10.55
C CYS A 63 -5.89 2.13 11.66
N PRO A 64 -5.60 1.91 12.95
CA PRO A 64 -6.34 2.52 14.04
C PRO A 64 -6.09 4.03 14.17
N TYR A 65 -5.05 4.56 13.54
CA TYR A 65 -4.63 5.96 13.67
C TYR A 65 -5.24 6.89 12.61
N CYS A 66 -5.15 6.52 11.33
CA CYS A 66 -5.70 7.31 10.23
C CYS A 66 -7.01 6.73 9.68
N GLY A 67 -7.39 5.52 10.11
CA GLY A 67 -8.57 4.82 9.62
C GLY A 67 -8.43 4.23 8.22
N THR A 68 -7.27 4.36 7.56
CA THR A 68 -7.01 3.78 6.23
C THR A 68 -7.19 2.27 6.27
N LEU A 69 -7.96 1.74 5.34
CA LEU A 69 -8.12 0.30 5.13
C LEU A 69 -7.08 -0.17 4.12
N HIS A 70 -6.18 -1.05 4.54
CA HIS A 70 -5.20 -1.69 3.67
C HIS A 70 -5.75 -3.05 3.25
N SER A 71 -6.08 -3.21 1.98
CA SER A 71 -6.65 -4.46 1.44
C SER A 71 -5.67 -5.16 0.52
N LEU A 72 -5.58 -6.48 0.65
CA LEU A 72 -4.85 -7.37 -0.24
C LEU A 72 -5.82 -7.99 -1.25
N ILE A 73 -5.50 -7.83 -2.53
CA ILE A 73 -6.23 -8.44 -3.64
C ILE A 73 -5.24 -9.28 -4.41
N ILE A 74 -5.49 -10.59 -4.50
CA ILE A 74 -4.66 -11.52 -5.25
C ILE A 74 -5.32 -11.73 -6.61
N GLN A 75 -4.59 -11.43 -7.68
CA GLN A 75 -5.03 -11.57 -9.06
C GLN A 75 -4.11 -12.54 -9.79
N HIS A 76 -4.58 -13.77 -9.99
CA HIS A 76 -3.83 -14.84 -10.64
C HIS A 76 -2.45 -15.05 -10.01
N ASN A 77 -1.41 -14.47 -10.61
CA ASN A 77 0.00 -14.60 -10.26
C ASN A 77 0.59 -13.38 -9.56
N HIS A 78 -0.17 -12.31 -9.37
CA HIS A 78 0.29 -11.08 -8.74
C HIS A 78 -0.72 -10.63 -7.69
N PHE A 79 -0.31 -9.70 -6.83
CA PHE A 79 -1.17 -9.16 -5.80
C PHE A 79 -1.03 -7.64 -5.74
N HIS A 80 -2.08 -7.00 -5.25
CA HIS A 80 -2.17 -5.57 -5.07
C HIS A 80 -2.47 -5.27 -3.61
N ILE A 81 -1.78 -4.26 -3.06
CA ILE A 81 -2.11 -3.70 -1.76
C ILE A 81 -2.75 -2.34 -2.01
N ARG A 82 -4.04 -2.23 -1.68
CA ARG A 82 -4.82 -1.00 -1.91
C ARG A 82 -5.13 -0.32 -0.58
N PRO A 83 -4.51 0.84 -0.27
CA PRO A 83 -4.92 1.68 0.83
C PRO A 83 -6.15 2.52 0.43
N ALA A 84 -7.28 2.31 1.10
CA ALA A 84 -8.46 3.15 0.99
C ALA A 84 -8.54 4.07 2.23
N LYS A 85 -8.34 5.37 2.04
CA LYS A 85 -8.53 6.36 3.11
C LYS A 85 -10.03 6.45 3.45
N PRO A 86 -10.41 6.54 4.73
CA PRO A 86 -11.79 6.79 5.09
C PRO A 86 -12.18 8.16 4.55
N VAL A 87 -13.28 8.23 3.80
CA VAL A 87 -13.88 9.49 3.37
C VAL A 87 -14.40 10.19 4.61
N PHE A 88 -13.58 11.05 5.21
CA PHE A 88 -14.10 12.06 6.12
C PHE A 88 -14.78 13.09 5.22
N ASN A 89 -16.10 13.24 5.36
CA ASN A 89 -16.88 14.29 4.71
C ASN A 89 -16.31 15.66 5.11
N LYS A 90 -15.28 16.12 4.40
CA LYS A 90 -14.93 17.51 4.27
C LYS A 90 -15.49 17.95 2.94
N VAL A 91 -16.53 18.75 3.05
CA VAL A 91 -17.16 19.47 1.94
C VAL A 91 -16.07 20.30 1.25
N ASP A 92 -16.05 20.20 -0.08
CA ASP A 92 -15.36 21.04 -1.09
C ASP A 92 -13.83 21.03 -1.20
N ALA A 93 -13.33 20.45 -2.30
CA ALA A 93 -12.74 21.20 -3.42
C ALA A 93 -12.48 20.25 -4.60
N GLY A 94 -13.07 20.57 -5.76
CA GLY A 94 -13.09 19.73 -6.97
C GLY A 94 -11.71 19.41 -7.57
N CYS A 95 -11.65 18.29 -8.29
CA CYS A 95 -10.54 17.95 -9.17
C CYS A 95 -10.97 18.31 -10.60
N SER A 96 -10.56 19.49 -11.07
CA SER A 96 -10.52 19.78 -12.50
C SER A 96 -9.39 18.97 -13.13
N HIS A 97 -9.76 18.17 -14.13
CA HIS A 97 -8.82 17.58 -15.07
C HIS A 97 -8.06 18.70 -15.79
N ASP A 98 -6.74 18.76 -15.62
CA ASP A 98 -5.90 19.37 -16.64
C ASP A 98 -5.14 18.28 -17.37
N GLN A 99 -5.45 18.25 -18.66
CA GLN A 99 -5.08 17.31 -19.68
C GLN A 99 -3.63 17.53 -20.11
N ASP A 100 -2.99 16.44 -20.49
CA ASP A 100 -1.67 16.33 -21.11
C ASP A 100 -1.25 17.52 -21.97
N THR A 101 -0.02 18.02 -21.76
CA THR A 101 0.74 18.70 -22.82
C THR A 101 2.07 17.99 -22.97
N LEU A 102 2.14 17.13 -23.99
CA LEU A 102 3.36 16.50 -24.46
C LEU A 102 3.37 16.59 -25.97
N GLU A 103 4.00 17.65 -26.50
CA GLU A 103 4.59 17.63 -27.83
C GLU A 103 5.99 18.26 -27.75
N GLU A 104 6.95 17.40 -27.45
CA GLU A 104 8.32 17.56 -27.91
C GLU A 104 8.39 16.98 -29.33
N LYS A 105 8.61 17.83 -30.33
CA LYS A 105 9.33 17.41 -31.54
C LYS A 105 10.32 18.50 -31.94
N ALA A 106 11.59 18.18 -31.70
CA ALA A 106 12.71 18.70 -32.45
C ALA A 106 12.64 18.21 -33.91
N LEU A 107 12.72 19.13 -34.87
CA LEU A 107 13.80 19.27 -35.86
C LEU A 107 13.54 20.50 -36.75
#